data_AF-A0A9P7KGC3-F1
#
_entry.id   AF-A0A9P7KGC3-F1
#
_cell.length_a   1.000
_cell.length_b   1.000
_cell.length_c   1.000
_cell.angle_alpha   90.00
_cell.angle_beta   90.00
_cell.angle_gamma   90.00
#
_symmetry.space_group_name_H-M   'P 1'
#
loop_
_entity.id
_entity.type
_entity.pdbx_description
1 polymer ?
#
loop_
_entity_poly.entity_id
_entity_poly.type
_entity_poly.pdbx_seq_one_letter_code
_entity_poly.pdbx_strand_id
1 'polypeptide(L)'
;MPKDSGKRRERPEEDLALLESIKEANPAAGLKFLEYLVLQRRNSSPHLHTLLAHALIDELSEALSQESVSKLWRAKAASYASSRSDTSFLSYFSSTTPDSPHKRTRLKTILFLAGSTLYDPAAIRPLFEDQKLLRMELAIIDGKLGNHRTALSTLVHDLHDATSAELYCTLGGDLVPLKIAQSLSENNAGLELWASALFGIPLKGSTLRPVVPTRQKSSVDEGTKTELLKILLEVYLSDGEASTQRAAHLINSQAMNLDVLDVIPLVPPNWPLHLMSSFLARTFRRTLHARHEGKIVKNISAGQNLEVKDRTWLILREEGMIVEEAAEDDDPGTEPASFDEKHELLEKVALHLINIPTLPEHDGVHGEKPAGGVDMQPRIQ
;
A
#
# COMPACT_ATOMS: atom_id res chain seq x y z
N MET A 1 47.64 -5.84 14.89
CA MET A 1 46.99 -5.82 13.58
C MET A 1 45.69 -5.04 13.71
N PRO A 2 45.63 -3.76 13.32
CA PRO A 2 44.43 -2.95 13.50
C PRO A 2 43.36 -3.41 12.50
N LYS A 3 42.14 -3.59 12.99
CA LYS A 3 40.95 -3.91 12.20
C LYS A 3 40.67 -2.74 11.26
N ASP A 4 40.78 -2.98 9.96
CA ASP A 4 40.43 -2.02 8.93
C ASP A 4 38.90 -1.92 8.83
N SER A 5 38.31 -1.16 9.76
CA SER A 5 36.93 -0.70 9.70
C SER A 5 36.86 0.52 8.76
N GLY A 6 37.13 0.30 7.49
CA GLY A 6 36.90 1.28 6.44
C GLY A 6 35.54 1.05 5.83
N LYS A 7 34.61 2.02 5.97
CA LYS A 7 33.59 2.26 4.93
C LYS A 7 34.36 2.44 3.62
N ARG A 8 34.62 1.36 2.89
CA ARG A 8 35.21 1.43 1.55
C ARG A 8 34.19 2.21 0.74
N ARG A 9 34.49 3.49 0.52
CA ARG A 9 33.70 4.46 -0.26
C ARG A 9 33.00 3.70 -1.38
N GLU A 10 31.70 3.85 -1.51
CA GLU A 10 30.97 3.44 -2.70
C GLU A 10 31.68 4.11 -3.88
N ARG A 11 32.49 3.35 -4.61
CA ARG A 11 33.15 3.80 -5.84
C ARG A 11 32.47 3.01 -6.95
N PRO A 12 31.27 3.42 -7.36
CA PRO A 12 30.48 2.67 -8.33
C PRO A 12 31.24 2.46 -9.63
N GLU A 13 32.10 3.40 -10.03
CA GLU A 13 32.93 3.33 -11.24
C GLU A 13 34.02 2.24 -11.16
N GLU A 14 34.72 2.12 -10.03
CA GLU A 14 35.72 1.05 -9.82
C GLU A 14 35.05 -0.32 -9.72
N ASP A 15 33.88 -0.37 -9.08
CA ASP A 15 33.09 -1.60 -8.96
C ASP A 15 32.54 -2.06 -10.33
N LEU A 16 32.19 -1.12 -11.21
CA LEU A 16 31.76 -1.39 -12.59
C LEU A 16 32.93 -1.89 -13.45
N ALA A 17 34.09 -1.21 -13.42
CA ALA A 17 35.27 -1.64 -14.17
C ALA A 17 35.76 -3.03 -13.74
N LEU A 18 35.72 -3.31 -12.43
CA LEU A 18 36.04 -4.64 -11.91
C LEU A 18 35.02 -5.68 -12.38
N LEU A 19 33.73 -5.33 -12.39
CA LEU A 19 32.67 -6.21 -12.87
C LEU A 19 32.83 -6.54 -14.36
N GLU A 20 33.21 -5.58 -15.20
CA GLU A 20 33.52 -5.80 -16.61
C GLU A 20 34.70 -6.78 -16.78
N SER A 21 35.81 -6.55 -16.07
CA SER A 21 36.96 -7.46 -16.10
C SER A 21 36.64 -8.89 -15.64
N ILE A 22 35.76 -9.04 -14.64
CA ILE A 22 35.33 -10.36 -14.15
C ILE A 22 34.39 -11.01 -15.15
N LYS A 23 33.49 -10.26 -15.79
CA LYS A 23 32.59 -10.78 -16.83
C LYS A 23 33.37 -11.28 -18.04
N GLU A 24 34.41 -10.56 -18.46
CA GLU A 24 35.31 -10.96 -19.55
C GLU A 24 36.02 -12.28 -19.22
N ALA A 25 36.45 -12.46 -17.98
CA ALA A 25 37.12 -13.69 -17.55
C ALA A 25 36.16 -14.87 -17.35
N ASN A 26 35.00 -14.63 -16.73
CA ASN A 26 33.96 -15.64 -16.50
C ASN A 26 32.59 -14.99 -16.26
N PRO A 27 31.58 -15.23 -17.14
CA PRO A 27 30.27 -14.60 -17.02
C PRO A 27 29.52 -15.01 -15.74
N ALA A 28 29.64 -16.28 -15.31
CA ALA A 28 28.98 -16.77 -14.10
C ALA A 28 29.61 -16.19 -12.81
N ALA A 29 30.91 -15.91 -12.82
CA ALA A 29 31.57 -15.21 -11.72
C ALA A 29 31.14 -13.73 -11.67
N GLY A 30 30.96 -13.10 -12.83
CA GLY A 30 30.44 -11.74 -12.94
C GLY A 30 29.05 -11.58 -12.33
N LEU A 31 28.17 -12.56 -12.55
CA LEU A 31 26.82 -12.57 -11.94
C LEU A 31 26.86 -12.69 -10.43
N LYS A 32 27.67 -13.61 -9.87
CA LYS A 32 27.82 -13.74 -8.42
C LYS A 32 28.43 -12.50 -7.77
N PHE A 33 29.35 -11.83 -8.48
CA PHE A 33 29.91 -10.57 -8.02
C PHE A 33 28.85 -9.47 -8.04
N LEU A 34 28.01 -9.40 -9.09
CA LEU A 34 26.90 -8.46 -9.18
C LEU A 34 25.86 -8.70 -8.07
N GLU A 35 25.48 -9.97 -7.81
CA GLU A 35 24.64 -10.36 -6.67
C GLU A 35 25.26 -9.88 -5.35
N TYR A 36 26.58 -10.04 -5.16
CA TYR A 36 27.30 -9.57 -3.98
C TYR A 36 27.27 -8.04 -3.83
N LEU A 37 27.51 -7.31 -4.93
CA LEU A 37 27.49 -5.84 -4.94
C LEU A 37 26.12 -5.29 -4.52
N VAL A 38 25.05 -5.88 -5.04
CA VAL A 38 23.67 -5.40 -4.79
C VAL A 38 23.15 -5.86 -3.44
N LEU A 39 23.33 -7.13 -3.06
CA LEU A 39 22.70 -7.70 -1.85
C LEU A 39 23.54 -7.48 -0.58
N GLN A 40 24.85 -7.71 -0.66
CA GLN A 40 25.73 -7.69 0.51
C GLN A 40 26.39 -6.32 0.69
N ARG A 41 26.90 -5.72 -0.38
CA ARG A 41 27.46 -4.36 -0.34
C ARG A 41 26.39 -3.27 -0.40
N ARG A 42 25.17 -3.59 -0.83
CA ARG A 42 24.01 -2.68 -0.86
C ARG A 42 24.28 -1.40 -1.64
N ASN A 43 24.99 -1.53 -2.76
CA ASN A 43 25.24 -0.37 -3.60
C ASN A 43 23.91 0.19 -4.12
N SER A 44 23.71 1.50 -3.96
CA SER A 44 22.45 2.18 -4.30
C SER A 44 22.40 2.66 -5.76
N SER A 45 23.42 2.35 -6.57
CA SER A 45 23.47 2.79 -7.97
C SER A 45 22.34 2.14 -8.81
N PRO A 46 21.45 2.93 -9.44
CA PRO A 46 20.37 2.41 -10.27
C PRO A 46 20.85 1.48 -11.39
N HIS A 47 21.98 1.84 -12.00
CA HIS A 47 22.56 1.08 -13.10
C HIS A 47 22.89 -0.38 -12.72
N LEU A 48 23.51 -0.62 -11.54
CA LEU A 48 23.81 -1.99 -11.08
C LEU A 48 22.53 -2.79 -10.79
N HIS A 49 21.48 -2.16 -10.26
CA HIS A 49 20.19 -2.82 -10.01
C HIS A 49 19.49 -3.18 -11.33
N THR A 50 19.52 -2.28 -12.31
CA THR A 50 19.00 -2.54 -13.65
C THR A 50 19.78 -3.67 -14.33
N LEU A 51 21.12 -3.67 -14.26
CA LEU A 51 21.94 -4.77 -14.78
C LEU A 51 21.66 -6.11 -14.10
N LEU A 52 21.43 -6.13 -12.79
CA LEU A 52 21.01 -7.35 -12.08
C LEU A 52 19.66 -7.85 -12.60
N ALA A 53 18.70 -6.94 -12.79
CA ALA A 53 17.38 -7.28 -13.27
C ALA A 53 17.46 -7.95 -14.65
N HIS A 54 18.23 -7.37 -15.58
CA HIS A 54 18.43 -7.93 -16.91
C HIS A 54 19.04 -9.33 -16.83
N ALA A 55 20.13 -9.49 -16.09
CA ALA A 55 20.78 -10.78 -15.92
C ALA A 55 19.85 -11.87 -15.34
N LEU A 56 19.05 -11.52 -14.34
CA LEU A 56 18.07 -12.42 -13.74
C LEU A 56 16.97 -12.84 -14.72
N ILE A 57 16.53 -11.92 -15.58
CA ILE A 57 15.52 -12.18 -16.62
C ILE A 57 16.12 -13.02 -17.75
N ASP A 58 17.37 -12.78 -18.12
CA ASP A 58 18.09 -13.58 -19.13
C ASP A 58 18.22 -15.03 -18.65
N GLU A 59 18.66 -15.27 -17.41
CA GLU A 59 18.70 -16.62 -16.82
C GLU A 59 17.32 -17.28 -16.80
N LEU A 60 16.26 -16.50 -16.54
CA LEU A 60 14.89 -16.99 -16.53
C LEU A 60 14.38 -17.33 -17.94
N SER A 61 14.76 -16.55 -18.94
CA SER A 61 14.47 -16.81 -20.36
C SER A 61 15.18 -18.08 -20.84
N GLU A 62 16.44 -18.27 -20.44
CA GLU A 62 17.22 -19.46 -20.74
C GLU A 62 16.60 -20.70 -20.07
N ALA A 63 16.17 -20.57 -18.81
CA ALA A 63 15.43 -21.63 -18.12
C ALA A 63 14.12 -22.00 -18.83
N LEU A 64 13.42 -21.02 -19.40
CA LEU A 64 12.17 -21.22 -20.14
C LEU A 64 12.36 -21.77 -21.55
N SER A 65 13.56 -21.62 -22.13
CA SER A 65 13.92 -22.26 -23.39
C SER A 65 13.90 -23.79 -23.29
N GLN A 66 14.09 -24.34 -22.09
CA GLN A 66 13.97 -25.76 -21.82
C GLN A 66 12.50 -26.20 -21.83
N GLU A 67 12.15 -27.10 -22.76
CA GLU A 67 10.78 -27.54 -22.96
C GLU A 67 10.17 -28.24 -21.73
N SER A 68 10.97 -28.98 -20.97
CA SER A 68 10.52 -29.65 -19.74
C SER A 68 10.06 -28.65 -18.67
N VAL A 69 10.81 -27.57 -18.48
CA VAL A 69 10.52 -26.50 -17.51
C VAL A 69 9.27 -25.73 -17.93
N SER A 70 9.18 -25.34 -19.21
CA SER A 70 8.03 -24.59 -19.71
C SER A 70 6.74 -25.43 -19.67
N LYS A 71 6.80 -26.74 -19.96
CA LYS A 71 5.67 -27.67 -19.78
C LYS A 71 5.23 -27.77 -18.32
N LEU A 72 6.18 -27.95 -17.40
CA LEU A 72 5.90 -28.05 -15.97
C LEU A 72 5.22 -26.78 -15.45
N TRP A 73 5.76 -25.60 -15.76
CA TRP A 73 5.21 -24.33 -15.26
C TRP A 73 3.86 -24.01 -15.89
N ARG A 74 3.67 -24.33 -17.17
CA ARG A 74 2.36 -24.21 -17.83
C ARG A 74 1.33 -25.12 -17.17
N ALA A 75 1.69 -26.37 -16.86
CA ALA A 75 0.80 -27.29 -16.16
C ALA A 75 0.44 -26.81 -14.76
N LYS A 76 1.41 -26.24 -14.01
CA LYS A 76 1.16 -25.66 -12.69
C LYS A 76 0.28 -24.42 -12.75
N ALA A 77 0.49 -23.53 -13.71
CA ALA A 77 -0.37 -22.37 -13.92
C ALA A 77 -1.81 -22.77 -14.29
N ALA A 78 -1.98 -23.75 -15.19
CA ALA A 78 -3.29 -24.27 -15.54
C ALA A 78 -3.97 -24.97 -14.35
N SER A 79 -3.21 -25.75 -13.57
CA SER A 79 -3.71 -26.40 -12.36
C SER A 79 -4.16 -25.36 -11.33
N TYR A 80 -3.42 -24.28 -11.14
CA TYR A 80 -3.80 -23.20 -10.25
C TYR A 80 -5.07 -22.50 -10.73
N ALA A 81 -5.15 -22.11 -12.00
CA ALA A 81 -6.32 -21.44 -12.56
C ALA A 81 -7.60 -22.28 -12.47
N SER A 82 -7.47 -23.62 -12.55
CA SER A 82 -8.59 -24.55 -12.36
C SER A 82 -8.92 -24.82 -10.88
N SER A 83 -7.98 -24.56 -9.96
CA SER A 83 -8.14 -24.83 -8.55
C SER A 83 -8.77 -23.63 -7.83
N ARG A 84 -9.72 -23.89 -6.96
CA ARG A 84 -10.25 -22.87 -6.03
C ARG A 84 -9.38 -22.87 -4.77
N SER A 85 -8.15 -22.35 -4.89
CA SER A 85 -7.25 -22.22 -3.74
C SER A 85 -7.34 -20.83 -3.12
N ASP A 86 -7.40 -20.76 -1.80
CA ASP A 86 -7.34 -19.50 -1.03
C ASP A 86 -5.91 -18.97 -0.85
N THR A 87 -4.92 -19.61 -1.49
CA THR A 87 -3.51 -19.20 -1.44
C THR A 87 -3.11 -18.47 -2.70
N SER A 88 -2.22 -17.48 -2.56
CA SER A 88 -1.61 -16.78 -3.69
C SER A 88 -0.84 -17.74 -4.60
N PHE A 89 -0.83 -17.44 -5.90
CA PHE A 89 -0.12 -18.20 -6.92
C PHE A 89 1.36 -18.37 -6.55
N LEU A 90 1.97 -17.33 -5.98
CA LEU A 90 3.38 -17.33 -5.57
C LEU A 90 3.63 -18.40 -4.49
N SER A 91 2.81 -18.43 -3.44
CA SER A 91 2.89 -19.44 -2.38
C SER A 91 2.61 -20.85 -2.90
N TYR A 92 1.59 -21.00 -3.77
CA TYR A 92 1.27 -22.27 -4.42
C TYR A 92 2.42 -22.78 -5.29
N PHE A 93 3.02 -21.91 -6.11
CA PHE A 93 4.14 -22.26 -6.97
C PHE A 93 5.36 -22.70 -6.16
N SER A 94 5.63 -21.99 -5.06
CA SER A 94 6.72 -22.33 -4.14
C SER A 94 6.52 -23.69 -3.46
N SER A 95 5.30 -24.04 -3.03
CA SER A 95 5.05 -25.30 -2.31
C SER A 95 4.92 -26.52 -3.22
N THR A 96 4.37 -26.33 -4.43
CA THR A 96 4.02 -27.47 -5.31
C THR A 96 5.05 -27.79 -6.38
N THR A 97 6.04 -26.91 -6.60
CA THR A 97 7.12 -27.13 -7.58
C THR A 97 8.34 -27.70 -6.88
N PRO A 98 8.91 -28.83 -7.37
CA PRO A 98 10.11 -29.42 -6.79
C PRO A 98 11.28 -28.43 -6.84
N ASP A 99 12.16 -28.50 -5.84
CA ASP A 99 13.33 -27.62 -5.82
C ASP A 99 14.22 -27.90 -7.05
N SER A 100 14.54 -26.83 -7.76
CA SER A 100 15.32 -26.86 -8.99
C SER A 100 16.02 -25.51 -9.15
N PRO A 101 17.14 -25.44 -9.87
CA PRO A 101 17.82 -24.16 -10.12
C PRO A 101 16.86 -23.16 -10.77
N HIS A 102 16.05 -23.60 -11.74
CA HIS A 102 15.08 -22.75 -12.44
C HIS A 102 13.98 -22.18 -11.52
N LYS A 103 13.47 -22.99 -10.57
CA LYS A 103 12.52 -22.51 -9.55
C LYS A 103 13.17 -21.42 -8.69
N ARG A 104 14.41 -21.66 -8.23
CA ARG A 104 15.15 -20.69 -7.42
C ARG A 104 15.43 -19.40 -8.18
N THR A 105 15.82 -19.47 -9.46
CA THR A 105 15.97 -18.28 -10.33
C THR A 105 14.67 -17.49 -10.41
N ARG A 106 13.53 -18.13 -10.69
CA ARG A 106 12.23 -17.45 -10.73
C ARG A 106 11.84 -16.79 -9.40
N LEU A 107 12.06 -17.46 -8.28
CA LEU A 107 11.73 -16.88 -6.98
C LEU A 107 12.69 -15.73 -6.61
N LYS A 108 13.98 -15.83 -6.97
CA LYS A 108 14.95 -14.73 -6.84
C LYS A 108 14.52 -13.53 -7.68
N THR A 109 14.12 -13.74 -8.94
CA THR A 109 13.68 -12.65 -9.83
C THR A 109 12.46 -11.95 -9.23
N ILE A 110 11.45 -12.69 -8.79
CA ILE A 110 10.25 -12.13 -8.14
C ILE A 110 10.62 -11.33 -6.89
N LEU A 111 11.46 -11.87 -6.00
CA LEU A 111 11.88 -11.17 -4.79
C LEU A 111 12.66 -9.89 -5.12
N PHE A 112 13.55 -9.93 -6.11
CA PHE A 112 14.31 -8.77 -6.56
C PHE A 112 13.44 -7.70 -7.19
N LEU A 113 12.60 -8.08 -8.15
CA LEU A 113 11.70 -7.17 -8.83
C LEU A 113 10.71 -6.55 -7.85
N ALA A 114 10.16 -7.31 -6.91
CA ALA A 114 9.27 -6.73 -5.89
C ALA A 114 10.05 -5.85 -4.89
N GLY A 115 11.20 -6.32 -4.42
CA GLY A 115 11.93 -5.71 -3.30
C GLY A 115 12.80 -4.50 -3.64
N SER A 116 13.41 -4.45 -4.83
CA SER A 116 14.30 -3.33 -5.22
C SER A 116 13.50 -2.18 -5.80
N THR A 117 13.66 -0.96 -5.28
CA THR A 117 13.03 0.26 -5.83
C THR A 117 13.98 1.07 -6.72
N LEU A 118 15.19 0.56 -6.98
CA LEU A 118 16.28 1.33 -7.59
C LEU A 118 16.53 0.99 -9.07
N TYR A 119 15.93 -0.08 -9.60
CA TYR A 119 16.04 -0.42 -11.01
C TYR A 119 15.03 0.37 -11.85
N ASP A 120 15.28 0.49 -13.15
CA ASP A 120 14.34 1.10 -14.10
C ASP A 120 13.31 0.06 -14.61
N PRO A 121 12.04 0.12 -14.16
CA PRO A 121 11.02 -0.83 -14.60
C PRO A 121 10.62 -0.64 -16.07
N ALA A 122 10.77 0.55 -16.64
CA ALA A 122 10.38 0.83 -18.03
C ALA A 122 11.30 0.11 -19.02
N ALA A 123 12.60 0.08 -18.73
CA ALA A 123 13.59 -0.65 -19.52
C ALA A 123 13.36 -2.18 -19.50
N ILE A 124 12.80 -2.70 -18.42
CA ILE A 124 12.63 -4.14 -18.19
C ILE A 124 11.32 -4.69 -18.76
N ARG A 125 10.24 -3.89 -18.73
CA ARG A 125 8.91 -4.28 -19.22
C ARG A 125 8.90 -5.00 -20.59
N PRO A 126 9.58 -4.51 -21.65
CA PRO A 126 9.52 -5.14 -22.97
C PRO A 126 10.06 -6.57 -23.00
N LEU A 127 10.95 -6.95 -22.07
CA LEU A 127 11.52 -8.31 -22.00
C LEU A 127 10.48 -9.38 -21.67
N PHE A 128 9.32 -8.98 -21.13
CA PHE A 128 8.24 -9.88 -20.73
C PHE A 128 7.14 -10.04 -21.78
N GLU A 129 7.11 -9.23 -22.85
CA GLU A 129 6.04 -9.23 -23.85
C GLU A 129 5.92 -10.58 -24.58
N ASP A 130 7.06 -11.22 -24.84
CA ASP A 130 7.10 -12.54 -25.49
C ASP A 130 6.80 -13.71 -24.54
N GLN A 131 6.82 -13.48 -23.22
CA GLN A 131 6.85 -14.54 -22.21
C GLN A 131 5.53 -14.68 -21.43
N LYS A 132 4.55 -15.38 -22.03
CA LYS A 132 3.23 -15.66 -21.43
C LYS A 132 3.24 -16.43 -20.09
N LEU A 133 4.36 -17.02 -19.69
CA LEU A 133 4.47 -17.77 -18.43
C LEU A 133 4.88 -16.89 -17.24
N LEU A 134 5.38 -15.67 -17.51
CA LEU A 134 5.92 -14.75 -16.51
C LEU A 134 4.96 -13.61 -16.15
N ARG A 135 3.66 -13.91 -16.11
CA ARG A 135 2.61 -12.92 -15.87
C ARG A 135 2.65 -12.33 -14.46
N MET A 136 3.14 -13.08 -13.48
CA MET A 136 3.31 -12.55 -12.12
C MET A 136 4.41 -11.49 -12.09
N GLU A 137 5.53 -11.77 -12.75
CA GLU A 137 6.64 -10.86 -12.90
C GLU A 137 6.21 -9.61 -13.68
N LEU A 138 5.45 -9.77 -14.76
CA LEU A 138 4.86 -8.67 -15.51
C LEU A 138 3.94 -7.80 -14.65
N ALA A 139 3.07 -8.40 -13.83
CA ALA A 139 2.19 -7.65 -12.93
C ALA A 139 2.97 -6.85 -11.87
N ILE A 140 4.12 -7.35 -11.41
CA ILE A 140 5.02 -6.61 -10.50
C ILE A 140 5.57 -5.37 -11.21
N ILE A 141 6.04 -5.53 -12.46
CA ILE A 141 6.60 -4.42 -13.25
C ILE A 141 5.53 -3.38 -13.58
N ASP A 142 4.37 -3.80 -14.08
CA ASP A 142 3.26 -2.90 -14.38
C ASP A 142 2.79 -2.15 -13.12
N GLY A 143 2.79 -2.82 -11.97
CA GLY A 143 2.48 -2.17 -10.71
C GLY A 143 3.50 -1.09 -10.30
N LYS A 144 4.79 -1.32 -10.55
CA LYS A 144 5.83 -0.31 -10.32
C LYS A 144 5.81 0.85 -11.30
N LEU A 145 5.28 0.64 -12.50
CA LEU A 145 5.05 1.69 -13.49
C LEU A 145 3.80 2.52 -13.21
N GLY A 146 2.99 2.15 -12.20
CA GLY A 146 1.70 2.77 -11.94
C GLY A 146 0.59 2.33 -12.90
N ASN A 147 0.84 1.33 -13.74
CA ASN A 147 -0.15 0.74 -14.64
C ASN A 147 -1.06 -0.24 -13.87
N HIS A 148 -1.76 0.26 -12.86
CA HIS A 148 -2.53 -0.56 -11.91
C HIS A 148 -3.62 -1.38 -12.60
N ARG A 149 -4.28 -0.82 -13.62
CA ARG A 149 -5.33 -1.52 -14.38
C ARG A 149 -4.78 -2.73 -15.14
N THR A 150 -3.62 -2.60 -15.79
CA THR A 150 -3.03 -3.73 -16.52
C THR A 150 -2.50 -4.78 -15.55
N ALA A 151 -1.85 -4.37 -14.46
CA ALA A 151 -1.40 -5.29 -13.41
C ALA A 151 -2.55 -6.12 -12.82
N LEU A 152 -3.65 -5.46 -12.45
CA LEU A 152 -4.85 -6.14 -11.92
C LEU A 152 -5.52 -7.02 -12.97
N SER A 153 -5.60 -6.56 -14.23
CA SER A 153 -6.12 -7.35 -15.35
C SER A 153 -5.30 -8.64 -15.56
N THR A 154 -3.98 -8.55 -15.54
CA THR A 154 -3.09 -9.72 -15.63
C THR A 154 -3.28 -10.68 -14.44
N LEU A 155 -3.42 -10.17 -13.22
CA LEU A 155 -3.64 -11.05 -12.05
C LEU A 155 -4.98 -11.77 -12.12
N VAL A 156 -6.04 -11.07 -12.53
CA VAL A 156 -7.41 -11.60 -12.55
C VAL A 156 -7.66 -12.49 -13.77
N HIS A 157 -7.40 -12.01 -14.99
CA HIS A 157 -7.76 -12.75 -16.20
C HIS A 157 -6.69 -13.74 -16.64
N ASP A 158 -5.41 -13.45 -16.42
CA ASP A 158 -4.37 -14.36 -16.87
C ASP A 158 -3.99 -15.37 -15.78
N LEU A 159 -3.67 -14.92 -14.57
CA LEU A 159 -3.30 -15.82 -13.47
C LEU A 159 -4.48 -16.43 -12.73
N HIS A 160 -5.66 -15.82 -12.82
CA HIS A 160 -6.85 -16.20 -12.04
C HIS A 160 -6.59 -16.14 -10.52
N ASP A 161 -5.69 -15.24 -10.08
CA ASP A 161 -5.29 -15.09 -8.68
C ASP A 161 -5.99 -13.88 -8.05
N ALA A 162 -7.20 -14.13 -7.55
CA ALA A 162 -7.96 -13.12 -6.82
C ALA A 162 -7.27 -12.70 -5.52
N THR A 163 -6.57 -13.63 -4.85
CA THR A 163 -5.93 -13.33 -3.57
C THR A 163 -4.76 -12.36 -3.73
N SER A 164 -3.95 -12.51 -4.78
CA SER A 164 -2.89 -11.55 -5.09
C SER A 164 -3.44 -10.21 -5.57
N ALA A 165 -4.56 -10.19 -6.31
CA ALA A 165 -5.21 -8.96 -6.74
C ALA A 165 -5.79 -8.15 -5.56
N GLU A 166 -6.42 -8.83 -4.57
CA GLU A 166 -6.86 -8.17 -3.34
C GLU A 166 -5.67 -7.69 -2.51
N LEU A 167 -4.63 -8.52 -2.36
CA LEU A 167 -3.39 -8.13 -1.66
C LEU A 167 -2.75 -6.89 -2.28
N TYR A 168 -2.70 -6.82 -3.62
CA TYR A 168 -2.21 -5.66 -4.36
C TYR A 168 -2.92 -4.36 -3.96
N CYS A 169 -4.25 -4.40 -3.86
CA CYS A 169 -5.05 -3.25 -3.45
C CYS A 169 -4.78 -2.87 -1.99
N THR A 170 -4.67 -3.85 -1.10
CA THR A 170 -4.39 -3.58 0.34
C THR A 170 -2.99 -3.02 0.59
N LEU A 171 -2.04 -3.33 -0.29
CA LEU A 171 -0.64 -2.93 -0.18
C LEU A 171 -0.27 -1.76 -1.09
N GLY A 172 -1.26 -1.14 -1.78
CA GLY A 172 -1.05 0.08 -2.53
C GLY A 172 -0.18 -0.09 -3.77
N GLY A 173 -0.26 -1.25 -4.43
CA GLY A 173 0.50 -1.53 -5.65
C GLY A 173 1.69 -2.48 -5.48
N ASP A 174 1.93 -2.97 -4.26
CA ASP A 174 2.94 -3.99 -4.00
C ASP A 174 2.35 -5.41 -3.99
N LEU A 175 2.95 -6.35 -4.74
CA LEU A 175 2.47 -7.74 -4.80
C LEU A 175 3.10 -8.68 -3.76
N VAL A 176 4.29 -8.37 -3.26
CA VAL A 176 5.03 -9.25 -2.34
C VAL A 176 5.15 -8.60 -0.97
N PRO A 177 4.20 -8.85 -0.04
CA PRO A 177 4.34 -8.45 1.36
C PRO A 177 5.45 -9.22 2.08
N LEU A 178 5.93 -8.64 3.18
CA LEU A 178 7.00 -9.18 4.02
C LEU A 178 6.76 -10.64 4.46
N LYS A 179 5.50 -10.97 4.78
CA LYS A 179 5.12 -12.33 5.21
C LYS A 179 5.34 -13.37 4.12
N ILE A 180 5.06 -13.03 2.86
CA ILE A 180 5.26 -13.92 1.71
C ILE A 180 6.76 -14.06 1.41
N ALA A 181 7.52 -12.96 1.50
CA ALA A 181 8.98 -13.03 1.35
C ALA A 181 9.62 -13.91 2.43
N GLN A 182 9.13 -13.85 3.68
CA GLN A 182 9.60 -14.69 4.77
C GLN A 182 9.28 -16.18 4.52
N SER A 183 8.03 -16.52 4.18
CA SER A 183 7.66 -17.91 3.89
C SER A 183 8.43 -18.48 2.70
N LEU A 184 8.77 -17.66 1.71
CA LEU A 184 9.62 -18.08 0.60
C LEU A 184 11.05 -18.41 1.01
N SER A 185 11.62 -17.60 1.91
CA SER A 185 12.96 -17.83 2.43
C SER A 185 13.06 -19.09 3.28
N GLU A 186 12.02 -19.40 4.06
CA GLU A 186 11.99 -20.59 4.92
C GLU A 186 11.80 -21.89 4.12
N ASN A 187 11.06 -21.82 3.01
CA ASN A 187 10.74 -22.99 2.19
C ASN A 187 11.77 -23.29 1.09
N ASN A 188 12.67 -22.36 0.76
CA ASN A 188 13.61 -22.51 -0.35
C ASN A 188 15.03 -22.11 0.06
N ALA A 189 15.97 -23.05 -0.04
CA ALA A 189 17.37 -22.82 0.28
C ALA A 189 18.00 -21.75 -0.63
N GLY A 190 18.77 -20.83 -0.02
CA GLY A 190 19.52 -19.79 -0.73
C GLY A 190 18.77 -18.47 -0.98
N LEU A 191 17.49 -18.36 -0.57
CA LEU A 191 16.70 -17.13 -0.69
C LEU A 191 16.80 -16.20 0.53
N GLU A 192 17.39 -16.68 1.64
CA GLU A 192 17.51 -15.93 2.90
C GLU A 192 18.24 -14.59 2.72
N LEU A 193 19.33 -14.58 1.95
CA LEU A 193 20.10 -13.36 1.66
C LEU A 193 19.27 -12.33 0.88
N TRP A 194 18.43 -12.78 -0.05
CA TRP A 194 17.55 -11.93 -0.85
C TRP A 194 16.44 -11.34 0.00
N ALA A 195 15.77 -12.19 0.78
CA ALA A 195 14.73 -11.79 1.72
C ALA A 195 15.25 -10.77 2.75
N SER A 196 16.48 -10.98 3.26
CA SER A 196 17.09 -10.06 4.22
C SER A 196 17.54 -8.75 3.61
N ALA A 197 18.23 -8.79 2.46
CA ALA A 197 18.74 -7.60 1.81
C ALA A 197 17.63 -6.68 1.30
N LEU A 198 16.54 -7.26 0.76
CA LEU A 198 15.49 -6.50 0.08
C LEU A 198 14.30 -6.19 0.98
N PHE A 199 13.96 -7.09 1.92
CA PHE A 199 12.79 -6.93 2.79
C PHE A 199 13.15 -6.73 4.28
N GLY A 200 14.44 -6.70 4.63
CA GLY A 200 14.88 -6.46 6.01
C GLY A 200 14.59 -7.60 6.98
N ILE A 201 14.33 -8.81 6.47
CA ILE A 201 14.04 -10.00 7.30
C ILE A 201 15.33 -10.42 8.04
N PRO A 202 15.29 -10.64 9.36
CA PRO A 202 16.47 -11.08 10.10
C PRO A 202 16.87 -12.51 9.71
N LEU A 203 18.15 -12.73 9.38
CA LEU A 203 18.71 -14.07 9.24
C LEU A 203 18.76 -14.74 10.62
N LYS A 204 18.24 -15.97 10.73
CA LYS A 204 18.39 -16.78 11.94
C LYS A 204 19.88 -17.06 12.17
N GLY A 205 20.45 -16.49 13.24
CA GLY A 205 21.84 -16.71 13.66
C GLY A 205 22.90 -15.70 13.15
N SER A 206 22.51 -14.63 12.45
CA SER A 206 23.44 -13.59 11.98
C SER A 206 23.48 -12.38 12.91
N THR A 207 24.69 -11.87 13.21
CA THR A 207 24.94 -10.65 14.00
C THR A 207 24.87 -9.37 13.16
N LEU A 208 24.58 -9.48 11.86
CA LEU A 208 24.35 -8.32 10.98
C LEU A 208 23.04 -7.65 11.37
N ARG A 209 23.10 -6.37 11.74
CA ARG A 209 21.90 -5.57 12.08
C ARG A 209 20.92 -5.59 10.90
N PRO A 210 19.63 -5.91 11.11
CA PRO A 210 18.61 -5.62 10.12
C PRO A 210 18.57 -4.09 9.95
N VAL A 211 18.97 -3.61 8.78
CA VAL A 211 18.85 -2.20 8.43
C VAL A 211 17.54 -2.06 7.69
N VAL A 212 16.77 -1.05 8.09
CA VAL A 212 15.46 -0.70 7.57
C VAL A 212 15.51 -0.73 6.03
N PRO A 213 14.69 -1.56 5.36
CA PRO A 213 14.63 -1.54 3.91
C PRO A 213 14.17 -0.15 3.45
N THR A 214 14.66 0.30 2.30
CA THR A 214 14.21 1.51 1.58
C THR A 214 12.74 1.44 1.15
N ARG A 215 12.07 0.31 1.39
CA ARG A 215 10.62 0.18 1.27
C ARG A 215 9.99 0.93 2.45
N GLN A 216 9.60 2.18 2.19
CA GLN A 216 8.77 2.92 3.12
C GLN A 216 7.56 2.04 3.43
N LYS A 217 7.44 1.64 4.70
CA LYS A 217 6.21 1.09 5.25
C LYS A 217 5.23 2.27 5.38
N SER A 218 4.89 2.92 4.27
CA SER A 218 3.78 3.85 4.23
C SER A 218 2.54 3.00 4.40
N SER A 219 1.81 3.20 5.50
CA SER A 219 0.39 2.89 5.49
C SER A 219 -0.17 3.44 4.19
N VAL A 220 -0.65 2.55 3.32
CA VAL A 220 -1.19 2.93 2.02
C VAL A 220 -2.25 3.99 2.26
N ASP A 221 -2.18 5.09 1.51
CA ASP A 221 -3.18 6.13 1.61
C ASP A 221 -4.55 5.52 1.33
N GLU A 222 -5.51 5.75 2.22
CA GLU A 222 -6.83 5.12 2.12
C GLU A 222 -7.50 5.50 0.80
N GLY A 223 -7.22 6.71 0.27
CA GLY A 223 -7.62 7.17 -1.06
C GLY A 223 -7.09 6.26 -2.17
N THR A 224 -5.77 6.05 -2.24
CA THR A 224 -5.16 5.14 -3.25
C THR A 224 -5.73 3.72 -3.19
N LYS A 225 -5.96 3.20 -1.98
CA LYS A 225 -6.57 1.89 -1.79
C LYS A 225 -8.01 1.84 -2.32
N THR A 226 -8.81 2.89 -2.09
CA THR A 226 -10.17 2.95 -2.65
C THR A 226 -10.15 2.97 -4.18
N GLU A 227 -9.20 3.68 -4.79
CA GLU A 227 -9.04 3.76 -6.24
C GLU A 227 -8.64 2.39 -6.83
N LEU A 228 -7.66 1.72 -6.23
CA LEU A 228 -7.26 0.37 -6.65
C LEU A 228 -8.39 -0.65 -6.52
N LEU A 229 -9.20 -0.56 -5.46
CA LEU A 229 -10.37 -1.43 -5.26
C LEU A 229 -11.46 -1.18 -6.31
N LYS A 230 -11.66 0.08 -6.73
CA LYS A 230 -12.57 0.42 -7.84
C LYS A 230 -12.09 -0.20 -9.15
N ILE A 231 -10.80 -0.05 -9.47
CA ILE A 231 -10.20 -0.66 -10.67
C ILE A 231 -10.35 -2.18 -10.63
N LEU A 232 -10.08 -2.82 -9.48
CA LEU A 232 -10.27 -4.26 -9.31
C LEU A 232 -11.73 -4.68 -9.53
N LEU A 233 -12.68 -3.91 -9.02
CA LEU A 233 -14.09 -4.17 -9.21
C LEU A 233 -14.49 -4.07 -10.69
N GLU A 234 -14.04 -3.04 -11.41
CA GLU A 234 -14.24 -2.92 -12.86
C GLU A 234 -13.69 -4.14 -13.62
N VAL A 235 -12.47 -4.56 -13.27
CA VAL A 235 -11.82 -5.73 -13.87
C VAL A 235 -12.64 -6.99 -13.63
N TYR A 236 -13.14 -7.23 -12.41
CA TYR A 236 -14.03 -8.36 -12.15
C TYR A 236 -15.35 -8.31 -12.91
N LEU A 237 -15.96 -7.13 -13.03
CA LEU A 237 -17.26 -6.98 -13.70
C LEU A 237 -17.14 -7.08 -15.23
N SER A 238 -15.96 -6.83 -15.80
CA SER A 238 -15.71 -7.03 -17.24
C SER A 238 -15.72 -8.50 -17.68
N ASP A 239 -15.54 -9.44 -16.75
CA ASP A 239 -15.36 -10.88 -17.01
C ASP A 239 -16.67 -11.69 -16.98
N GLY A 240 -17.82 -11.03 -16.80
CA GLY A 240 -19.14 -11.67 -16.78
C GLY A 240 -19.40 -12.57 -15.55
N GLU A 241 -20.22 -13.61 -15.71
CA GLU A 241 -20.82 -14.39 -14.62
C GLU A 241 -19.82 -15.12 -13.69
N ALA A 242 -18.66 -15.53 -14.21
CA ALA A 242 -17.65 -16.27 -13.45
C ALA A 242 -17.01 -15.42 -12.34
N SER A 243 -16.95 -14.11 -12.56
CA SER A 243 -16.37 -13.16 -11.62
C SER A 243 -17.42 -12.45 -10.77
N THR A 244 -18.72 -12.61 -11.03
CA THR A 244 -19.81 -12.03 -10.22
C THR A 244 -19.78 -12.47 -8.76
N GLN A 245 -19.46 -13.75 -8.48
CA GLN A 245 -19.35 -14.25 -7.10
C GLN A 245 -18.15 -13.63 -6.36
N ARG A 246 -17.03 -13.44 -7.06
CA ARG A 246 -15.82 -12.81 -6.51
C ARG A 246 -16.04 -11.31 -6.30
N ALA A 247 -16.67 -10.64 -7.25
CA ALA A 247 -17.09 -9.24 -7.12
C ALA A 247 -18.05 -9.05 -5.94
N ALA A 248 -19.02 -9.95 -5.76
CA ALA A 248 -19.90 -9.93 -4.59
C ALA A 248 -19.13 -10.08 -3.28
N HIS A 249 -18.19 -11.04 -3.22
CA HIS A 249 -17.34 -11.24 -2.04
C HIS A 249 -16.47 -10.01 -1.74
N LEU A 250 -15.86 -9.40 -2.77
CA LEU A 250 -15.05 -8.19 -2.64
C LEU A 250 -15.88 -7.02 -2.10
N ILE A 251 -17.05 -6.76 -2.68
CA ILE A 251 -17.93 -5.66 -2.25
C ILE A 251 -18.38 -5.85 -0.79
N ASN A 252 -18.74 -7.07 -0.40
CA ASN A 252 -19.20 -7.36 0.96
C ASN A 252 -18.06 -7.27 2.00
N SER A 253 -16.85 -7.74 1.65
CA SER A 253 -15.69 -7.68 2.55
C SER A 253 -15.08 -6.28 2.67
N GLN A 254 -15.02 -5.53 1.56
CA GLN A 254 -14.43 -4.19 1.48
C GLN A 254 -15.47 -3.06 1.55
N ALA A 255 -16.65 -3.33 2.11
CA ALA A 255 -17.75 -2.37 2.22
C ALA A 255 -17.38 -1.04 2.93
N MET A 256 -16.31 -1.04 3.73
CA MET A 256 -15.81 0.16 4.42
C MET A 256 -14.99 1.07 3.51
N ASN A 257 -14.35 0.51 2.48
CA ASN A 257 -13.42 1.23 1.61
C ASN A 257 -14.05 1.57 0.25
N LEU A 258 -15.30 1.14 0.04
CA LEU A 258 -16.09 1.41 -1.16
C LEU A 258 -17.23 2.38 -0.84
N ASP A 259 -17.46 3.33 -1.75
CA ASP A 259 -18.64 4.18 -1.70
C ASP A 259 -19.77 3.61 -2.54
N VAL A 260 -21.00 3.78 -2.06
CA VAL A 260 -22.22 3.29 -2.70
C VAL A 260 -22.43 3.95 -4.05
N LEU A 261 -22.12 5.24 -4.15
CA LEU A 261 -22.32 6.02 -5.38
C LEU A 261 -21.38 5.59 -6.51
N ASP A 262 -20.20 5.08 -6.17
CA ASP A 262 -19.24 4.57 -7.16
C ASP A 262 -19.55 3.14 -7.59
N VAL A 263 -20.03 2.31 -6.65
CA VAL A 263 -20.26 0.88 -6.90
C VAL A 263 -21.55 0.63 -7.68
N ILE A 264 -22.64 1.34 -7.38
CA ILE A 264 -23.95 1.10 -8.03
C ILE A 264 -23.91 1.28 -9.55
N PRO A 265 -23.27 2.32 -10.12
CA PRO A 265 -23.17 2.49 -11.57
C PRO A 265 -22.38 1.39 -12.27
N LEU A 266 -21.41 0.76 -11.59
CA LEU A 266 -20.57 -0.29 -12.14
C LEU A 266 -21.30 -1.64 -12.19
N VAL A 267 -22.27 -1.85 -11.30
CA VAL A 267 -23.02 -3.10 -11.14
C VAL A 267 -23.98 -3.32 -12.31
N PRO A 268 -23.92 -4.48 -13.00
CA PRO A 268 -24.89 -4.83 -14.04
C PRO A 268 -26.34 -4.86 -13.52
N PRO A 269 -27.34 -4.43 -14.32
CA PRO A 269 -28.73 -4.33 -13.88
C PRO A 269 -29.40 -5.70 -13.63
N ASN A 270 -28.83 -6.78 -14.17
CA ASN A 270 -29.29 -8.16 -13.96
C ASN A 270 -28.72 -8.81 -12.68
N TRP A 271 -27.92 -8.10 -11.88
CA TRP A 271 -27.33 -8.65 -10.67
C TRP A 271 -28.38 -8.90 -9.57
N PRO A 272 -28.51 -10.14 -9.04
CA PRO A 272 -29.34 -10.40 -7.87
C PRO A 272 -29.00 -9.54 -6.64
N LEU A 273 -29.97 -8.78 -6.14
CA LEU A 273 -29.82 -7.88 -4.99
C LEU A 273 -29.34 -8.57 -3.70
N HIS A 274 -29.67 -9.85 -3.50
CA HIS A 274 -29.29 -10.58 -2.30
C HIS A 274 -27.76 -10.66 -2.10
N LEU A 275 -27.00 -10.69 -3.20
CA LEU A 275 -25.53 -10.72 -3.17
C LEU A 275 -24.91 -9.41 -2.67
N MET A 276 -25.63 -8.29 -2.79
CA MET A 276 -25.20 -6.96 -2.33
C MET A 276 -25.88 -6.52 -1.04
N SER A 277 -26.82 -7.30 -0.53
CA SER A 277 -27.64 -6.92 0.64
C SER A 277 -26.79 -6.57 1.87
N SER A 278 -25.72 -7.31 2.13
CA SER A 278 -24.85 -7.06 3.28
C SER A 278 -24.04 -5.77 3.12
N PHE A 279 -23.53 -5.51 1.91
CA PHE A 279 -22.88 -4.25 1.56
C PHE A 279 -23.82 -3.05 1.69
N LEU A 280 -25.00 -3.11 1.08
CA LEU A 280 -25.99 -2.03 1.13
C LEU A 280 -26.46 -1.77 2.56
N ALA A 281 -26.78 -2.81 3.33
CA ALA A 281 -27.17 -2.65 4.73
C ALA A 281 -26.07 -1.98 5.55
N ARG A 282 -24.80 -2.35 5.34
CA ARG A 282 -23.66 -1.80 6.07
C ARG A 282 -23.36 -0.36 5.68
N THR A 283 -23.41 -0.04 4.39
CA THR A 283 -23.17 1.32 3.88
C THR A 283 -24.29 2.29 4.22
N PHE A 284 -25.56 1.86 4.16
CA PHE A 284 -26.70 2.67 4.61
C PHE A 284 -26.66 2.92 6.12
N ARG A 285 -26.31 1.92 6.93
CA ARG A 285 -26.11 2.14 8.37
C ARG A 285 -24.99 3.15 8.62
N ARG A 286 -23.85 3.02 7.94
CA ARG A 286 -22.73 3.95 8.07
C ARG A 286 -23.14 5.39 7.73
N THR A 287 -23.79 5.60 6.59
CA THR A 287 -24.22 6.93 6.16
C THR A 287 -25.26 7.54 7.10
N LEU A 288 -26.20 6.74 7.60
CA LEU A 288 -27.16 7.19 8.63
C LEU A 288 -26.48 7.52 9.95
N HIS A 289 -25.52 6.71 10.40
CA HIS A 289 -24.74 6.99 11.61
C HIS A 289 -23.95 8.30 11.48
N ALA A 290 -23.20 8.48 10.39
CA ALA A 290 -22.46 9.72 10.14
C ALA A 290 -23.38 10.95 10.09
N ARG A 291 -24.57 10.81 9.49
CA ARG A 291 -25.58 11.87 9.48
C ARG A 291 -26.11 12.19 10.87
N HIS A 292 -26.39 11.19 11.70
CA HIS A 292 -26.90 11.39 13.06
C HIS A 292 -25.83 12.00 13.96
N GLU A 293 -24.60 11.51 13.88
CA GLU A 293 -23.44 12.06 14.57
C GLU A 293 -23.20 13.52 14.18
N GLY A 294 -23.22 13.83 12.88
CA GLY A 294 -23.10 15.20 12.38
C GLY A 294 -24.22 16.13 12.87
N LYS A 295 -25.46 15.62 13.01
CA LYS A 295 -26.57 16.40 13.62
C LYS A 295 -26.33 16.67 15.10
N ILE A 296 -25.84 15.68 15.84
CA ILE A 296 -25.54 15.82 17.27
C ILE A 296 -24.42 16.86 17.45
N VAL A 297 -23.31 16.72 16.72
CA VAL A 297 -22.20 17.67 16.76
C VAL A 297 -22.67 19.07 16.37
N LYS A 298 -23.43 19.21 15.28
CA LYS A 298 -24.00 20.51 14.87
C LYS A 298 -24.83 21.16 15.97
N ASN A 299 -25.70 20.38 16.64
CA ASN A 299 -26.57 20.91 17.68
C ASN A 299 -25.78 21.29 18.95
N ILE A 300 -24.76 20.50 19.31
CA ILE A 300 -23.85 20.82 20.43
C ILE A 300 -23.08 22.10 20.12
N SER A 301 -22.49 22.21 18.92
CA SER A 301 -21.77 23.41 18.48
C SER A 301 -22.68 24.64 18.41
N ALA A 302 -23.95 24.47 18.00
CA ALA A 302 -24.93 25.55 18.02
C ALA A 302 -25.24 26.02 19.45
N GLY A 303 -25.37 25.09 20.41
CA GLY A 303 -25.54 25.40 21.83
C GLY A 303 -24.33 26.12 22.42
N GLN A 304 -23.12 25.65 22.13
CA GLN A 304 -21.87 26.30 22.55
C GLN A 304 -21.72 27.70 21.95
N ASN A 305 -22.05 27.87 20.66
CA ASN A 305 -22.06 29.20 20.03
C ASN A 305 -23.06 30.13 20.71
N LEU A 306 -24.23 29.63 21.15
CA LEU A 306 -25.20 30.44 21.86
C LEU A 306 -24.70 30.85 23.25
N GLU A 307 -24.06 29.94 23.98
CA GLU A 307 -23.45 30.24 25.29
C GLU A 307 -22.32 31.27 25.16
N VAL A 308 -21.45 31.13 24.16
CA VAL A 308 -20.39 32.09 23.87
C VAL A 308 -20.99 33.45 23.51
N LYS A 309 -22.05 33.47 22.68
CA LYS A 309 -22.74 34.71 22.30
C LYS A 309 -23.35 35.41 23.51
N ASP A 310 -24.00 34.68 24.40
CA ASP A 310 -24.60 35.23 25.63
C ASP A 310 -23.52 35.81 26.56
N ARG A 311 -22.42 35.07 26.79
CA ARG A 311 -21.31 35.52 27.64
C ARG A 311 -20.59 36.74 27.07
N THR A 312 -20.44 36.82 25.76
CA THR A 312 -19.75 37.94 25.08
C THR A 312 -20.66 39.15 24.86
N TRP A 313 -21.99 38.99 24.95
CA TRP A 313 -22.94 40.06 24.67
C TRP A 313 -22.72 41.31 25.53
N LEU A 314 -22.50 41.16 26.84
CA LEU A 314 -22.27 42.29 27.74
C LEU A 314 -21.01 43.07 27.36
N ILE A 315 -19.91 42.35 27.08
CA ILE A 315 -18.62 42.93 26.72
C ILE A 315 -18.74 43.68 25.38
N LEU A 316 -19.34 43.05 24.37
CA LEU A 316 -19.59 43.66 23.06
C LEU A 316 -20.52 44.89 23.15
N ARG A 317 -21.47 44.89 24.10
CA ARG A 317 -22.35 46.02 24.33
C ARG A 317 -21.63 47.20 24.99
N GLU A 318 -20.68 46.93 25.89
CA GLU A 318 -19.88 47.96 26.57
C GLU A 318 -18.84 48.61 25.66
N GLU A 319 -18.21 47.84 24.77
CA GLU A 319 -17.25 48.32 23.77
C GLU A 319 -17.92 49.18 22.66
N GLY A 320 -19.24 49.09 22.53
CA GLY A 320 -20.00 49.80 21.49
C GLY A 320 -19.88 49.15 20.11
N MET A 321 -20.68 49.63 19.17
CA MET A 321 -20.70 49.11 17.79
C MET A 321 -19.97 50.11 16.89
N ILE A 322 -19.00 49.66 16.10
CA ILE A 322 -18.51 50.45 14.97
C ILE A 322 -19.54 50.26 13.86
N VAL A 323 -20.37 51.28 13.63
CA VAL A 323 -21.27 51.31 12.49
C VAL A 323 -20.42 51.71 11.29
N GLU A 324 -20.12 50.77 10.40
CA GLU A 324 -19.75 51.13 9.03
C GLU A 324 -21.01 51.70 8.39
N GLU A 325 -21.07 53.02 8.29
CA GLU A 325 -22.07 53.69 7.47
C GLU A 325 -21.84 53.19 6.03
N ALA A 326 -22.91 52.71 5.38
CA ALA A 326 -22.87 52.42 3.96
C ALA A 326 -22.32 53.69 3.28
N ALA A 327 -21.20 53.55 2.56
CA ALA A 327 -20.67 54.65 1.78
C ALA A 327 -21.84 55.24 0.98
N GLU A 328 -22.10 56.53 1.17
CA GLU A 328 -23.08 57.23 0.35
C GLU A 328 -22.63 57.02 -1.11
N ASP A 329 -23.40 56.22 -1.85
CA ASP A 329 -23.23 56.03 -3.30
C ASP A 329 -23.58 57.37 -3.98
N ASP A 330 -22.67 58.34 -3.85
CA ASP A 330 -22.75 59.66 -4.46
C ASP A 330 -22.21 59.66 -5.91
N ASP A 331 -21.91 58.49 -6.49
CA ASP A 331 -21.54 58.37 -7.90
C ASP A 331 -22.63 57.61 -8.71
N PRO A 332 -23.37 58.28 -9.60
CA PRO A 332 -24.52 57.72 -10.32
C PRO A 332 -24.12 56.74 -11.46
N GLY A 333 -23.17 55.83 -11.21
CA GLY A 333 -22.64 54.92 -12.21
C GLY A 333 -22.05 53.59 -11.74
N THR A 334 -22.01 53.31 -10.42
CA THR A 334 -21.41 52.06 -9.93
C THR A 334 -22.50 51.08 -9.49
N GLU A 335 -22.56 49.90 -10.14
CA GLU A 335 -23.48 48.84 -9.72
C GLU A 335 -23.12 48.33 -8.32
N PRO A 336 -24.11 48.04 -7.45
CA PRO A 336 -23.86 47.58 -6.10
C PRO A 336 -23.17 46.22 -6.16
N ALA A 337 -21.91 46.17 -5.70
CA ALA A 337 -21.17 44.92 -5.56
C ALA A 337 -21.89 44.05 -4.54
N SER A 338 -22.49 42.94 -4.99
CA SER A 338 -23.14 41.99 -4.09
C SER A 338 -22.08 41.35 -3.20
N PHE A 339 -22.09 41.71 -1.92
CA PHE A 339 -21.21 41.12 -0.93
C PHE A 339 -21.73 39.70 -0.58
N ASP A 340 -21.04 38.66 -1.06
CA ASP A 340 -21.42 37.27 -0.77
C ASP A 340 -20.85 36.84 0.59
N GLU A 341 -21.61 37.09 1.66
CA GLU A 341 -21.31 36.70 3.06
C GLU A 341 -20.96 35.21 3.21
N LYS A 342 -21.37 34.38 2.25
CA LYS A 342 -21.14 32.94 2.26
C LYS A 342 -19.69 32.56 1.96
N HIS A 343 -18.95 33.40 1.25
CA HIS A 343 -17.56 33.13 0.88
C HIS A 343 -16.61 33.32 2.08
N GLU A 344 -16.78 34.39 2.86
CA GLU A 344 -15.98 34.62 4.08
C GLU A 344 -16.23 33.58 5.18
N LEU A 345 -17.47 33.10 5.31
CA LEU A 345 -17.80 32.06 6.29
C LEU A 345 -17.06 30.75 5.97
N LEU A 346 -16.82 30.43 4.70
CA LEU A 346 -16.04 29.26 4.30
C LEU A 346 -14.56 29.42 4.66
N GLU A 347 -14.00 30.61 4.49
CA GLU A 347 -12.60 30.91 4.83
C GLU A 347 -12.35 30.87 6.35
N LYS A 348 -13.29 31.41 7.15
CA LYS A 348 -13.22 31.39 8.62
C LYS A 348 -13.45 29.99 9.20
N VAL A 349 -14.32 29.17 8.59
CA VAL A 349 -14.51 27.76 8.99
C VAL A 349 -13.28 26.90 8.64
N ALA A 350 -12.62 27.16 7.51
CA ALA A 350 -11.39 26.45 7.13
C ALA A 350 -10.24 26.68 8.13
N LEU A 351 -10.12 27.90 8.67
CA LEU A 351 -9.10 28.25 9.68
C LEU A 351 -9.31 27.53 11.04
N HIS A 352 -10.55 27.22 11.43
CA HIS A 352 -10.84 26.52 12.69
C HIS A 352 -10.67 25.01 12.63
N LEU A 353 -10.68 24.39 11.46
CA LEU A 353 -10.43 22.96 11.30
C LEU A 353 -8.93 22.58 11.28
N ILE A 354 -8.03 23.57 11.12
CA ILE A 354 -6.58 23.37 11.08
C ILE A 354 -5.95 23.32 12.49
N ASN A 355 -6.63 23.87 13.51
CA ASN A 355 -6.11 23.99 14.88
C ASN A 355 -6.82 23.07 15.88
N ILE A 356 -6.84 21.76 15.63
CA ILE A 356 -7.13 20.76 16.68
C ILE A 356 -5.77 20.31 17.26
N PRO A 357 -5.40 20.68 18.50
CA PRO A 357 -4.20 20.16 19.13
C PRO A 357 -4.42 18.69 19.48
N THR A 358 -3.53 17.82 19.02
CA THR A 358 -3.41 16.44 19.47
C THR A 358 -3.07 16.42 20.97
N LEU A 359 -3.89 15.75 21.78
CA LEU A 359 -3.67 15.57 23.21
C LEU A 359 -2.37 14.77 23.46
N PRO A 360 -1.46 15.21 24.37
CA PRO A 360 -0.31 14.41 24.77
C PRO A 360 -0.67 13.34 25.81
N GLU A 361 0.04 12.22 25.74
CA GLU A 361 -0.01 11.08 26.65
C GLU A 361 0.38 11.47 28.09
N HIS A 362 -0.23 10.72 29.01
CA HIS A 362 -0.22 10.88 30.47
C HIS A 362 1.18 10.60 31.06
N ASP A 363 1.75 11.55 31.82
CA ASP A 363 2.91 11.28 32.69
C ASP A 363 2.75 11.92 34.08
N GLY A 364 2.93 11.05 35.08
CA GLY A 364 3.11 11.22 36.53
C GLY A 364 2.69 12.51 37.26
N VAL A 365 1.68 12.39 38.15
CA VAL A 365 1.53 13.27 39.31
C VAL A 365 1.94 12.54 40.58
N HIS A 366 3.07 12.96 41.14
CA HIS A 366 3.48 12.68 42.51
C HIS A 366 2.75 13.62 43.48
N GLY A 367 2.14 13.03 44.51
CA GLY A 367 2.17 13.55 45.88
C GLY A 367 1.07 14.52 46.29
N GLU A 368 0.14 14.05 47.11
CA GLU A 368 -0.12 14.65 48.43
C GLU A 368 -0.89 13.68 49.33
N LYS A 369 -0.36 13.43 50.54
CA LYS A 369 -0.98 12.65 51.61
C LYS A 369 -2.00 13.51 52.35
N PRO A 370 -3.07 12.91 52.90
CA PRO A 370 -3.63 13.36 54.17
C PRO A 370 -3.50 12.29 55.25
N ALA A 371 -3.14 12.75 56.44
CA ALA A 371 -3.00 11.97 57.66
C ALA A 371 -4.34 11.88 58.42
N GLY A 372 -4.57 10.72 59.05
CA GLY A 372 -5.29 10.58 60.32
C GLY A 372 -6.82 10.67 60.30
N GLY A 373 -7.48 9.52 60.48
CA GLY A 373 -8.94 9.47 60.67
C GLY A 373 -9.49 8.08 60.97
N VAL A 374 -9.19 7.59 62.18
CA VAL A 374 -9.92 6.64 63.05
C VAL A 374 -10.99 5.73 62.41
N ASP A 375 -10.70 4.43 62.46
CA ASP A 375 -11.61 3.29 62.27
C ASP A 375 -12.86 3.36 63.17
N MET A 376 -14.05 3.31 62.57
CA MET A 376 -15.26 2.79 63.21
C MET A 376 -16.07 1.98 62.19
N GLN A 377 -16.00 0.65 62.31
CA GLN A 377 -16.94 -0.28 61.70
C GLN A 377 -18.26 -0.27 62.49
N PRO A 378 -19.42 -0.33 61.81
CA PRO A 378 -20.63 -0.88 62.41
C PRO A 378 -20.85 -2.31 61.91
N ARG A 379 -20.74 -3.26 62.85
CA ARG A 379 -21.54 -4.49 62.87
C ARG A 379 -23.02 -4.11 62.93
N ILE A 380 -23.88 -4.84 62.22
CA ILE A 380 -25.22 -5.34 62.62
C ILE A 380 -25.62 -6.30 61.48
N GLN A 381 -25.51 -7.61 61.76
CA GLN A 381 -26.60 -8.62 61.87
C GLN A 381 -27.23 -9.02 60.54
#